data_AF-A0A0E9ZNV4-F1
#
_entry.id   AF-A0A0E9ZNV4-F1
#
_cell.length_a   1.000
_cell.length_b   1.000
_cell.length_c   1.000
_cell.angle_alpha   90.00
_cell.angle_beta   90.00
_cell.angle_gamma   90.00
#
_symmetry.space_group_name_H-M   'P 1'
#
loop_
_entity.id
_entity.type
_entity.pdbx_description
1 polymer ?
#
loop_
_entity_poly.entity_id
_entity_poly.type
_entity_poly.pdbx_seq_one_letter_code
_entity_poly.pdbx_strand_id
1 'polypeptide(L)'
;MRDTLEITGTLTAPFVPEFAESSTRLSVTVTGLLEGHEQLLATCSALATGSPLPFRLHLDRLNLGDMAEVTLEANCTAGIGADAMLARTTQTVSIADAVQGISLELDLEAVDSASQVPGKHPMQPNVIELSGRVSVPPELCQQAAYLDATLLVVQEDGHSNRYTSNLAEHSLYLKGDGAPFSLFIDAATVPEGLHTKLHLGLYDLERKVIFAGNVLKNLDLSNPPNLSMIVLRRPRR
;
A
#
# COMPACT_ATOMS: atom_id res chain seq x y z
N MET A 1 -17.64 17.27 -1.42
CA MET A 1 -16.87 16.05 -1.69
C MET A 1 -15.41 16.43 -1.53
N ARG A 2 -14.60 15.65 -0.81
CA ARG A 2 -13.18 15.95 -0.67
C ARG A 2 -12.40 15.32 -1.82
N ASP A 3 -11.59 16.14 -2.45
CA ASP A 3 -10.72 15.75 -3.56
C ASP A 3 -9.45 15.10 -3.00
N THR A 4 -9.24 13.82 -3.27
CA THR A 4 -7.92 13.20 -3.16
C THR A 4 -7.15 13.42 -4.47
N LEU A 5 -5.84 13.58 -4.38
CA LEU A 5 -4.94 13.51 -5.53
C LEU A 5 -4.51 12.05 -5.71
N GLU A 6 -4.54 11.57 -6.95
CA GLU A 6 -4.15 10.20 -7.28
C GLU A 6 -2.81 10.23 -8.02
N ILE A 7 -1.87 9.39 -7.61
CA ILE A 7 -0.62 9.12 -8.34
C ILE A 7 -0.65 7.65 -8.73
N THR A 8 -0.58 7.38 -10.03
CA THR A 8 -0.62 6.02 -10.59
C THR A 8 0.65 5.69 -11.33
N GLY A 9 0.92 4.41 -11.49
CA GLY A 9 2.01 3.96 -12.33
C GLY A 9 2.24 2.46 -12.29
N THR A 10 3.36 2.04 -12.84
CA THR A 10 3.87 0.67 -12.80
C THR A 10 5.25 0.63 -12.18
N LEU A 11 5.50 -0.40 -11.40
CA LEU A 11 6.74 -0.63 -10.69
C LEU A 11 7.45 -1.86 -11.27
N THR A 12 8.60 -1.66 -11.89
CA THR A 12 9.36 -2.71 -12.60
C THR A 12 10.65 -3.03 -11.86
N ALA A 13 10.66 -4.16 -11.14
CA ALA A 13 11.88 -4.66 -10.51
C ALA A 13 12.75 -5.43 -11.51
N PRO A 14 14.08 -5.24 -11.49
CA PRO A 14 15.00 -5.88 -12.42
C PRO A 14 15.08 -7.40 -12.20
N PHE A 15 14.75 -7.85 -10.99
CA PHE A 15 14.59 -9.25 -10.63
C PHE A 15 13.61 -9.38 -9.46
N VAL A 16 12.87 -10.50 -9.43
CA VAL A 16 12.01 -10.91 -8.31
C VAL A 16 12.35 -12.37 -7.99
N PRO A 17 12.92 -12.68 -6.82
CA PRO A 17 13.27 -14.05 -6.45
C PRO A 17 12.05 -14.98 -6.38
N GLU A 18 12.12 -16.13 -7.04
CA GLU A 18 11.05 -17.15 -7.03
C GLU A 18 10.97 -17.91 -5.69
N PHE A 19 12.11 -18.05 -5.00
CA PHE A 19 12.27 -18.87 -3.79
C PHE A 19 13.05 -18.14 -2.69
N ALA A 20 12.80 -16.85 -2.48
CA ALA A 20 13.32 -16.24 -1.27
C ALA A 20 12.69 -16.95 -0.05
N GLU A 21 13.50 -17.26 0.97
CA GLU A 21 13.01 -17.78 2.26
C GLU A 21 11.94 -16.87 2.90
N SER A 22 11.83 -15.64 2.39
CA SER A 22 10.82 -14.63 2.71
C SER A 22 10.22 -14.09 1.41
N SER A 23 8.89 -13.88 1.38
CA SER A 23 8.20 -13.37 0.19
C SER A 23 8.71 -11.99 -0.22
N THR A 24 8.98 -11.80 -1.52
CA THR A 24 9.41 -10.51 -2.07
C THR A 24 8.27 -9.50 -2.02
N ARG A 25 8.58 -8.25 -1.65
CA ARG A 25 7.64 -7.13 -1.59
C ARG A 25 8.10 -6.00 -2.50
N LEU A 26 7.16 -5.51 -3.29
CA LEU A 26 7.29 -4.26 -4.03
C LEU A 26 6.52 -3.17 -3.28
N SER A 27 7.12 -2.01 -3.09
CA SER A 27 6.47 -0.90 -2.40
C SER A 27 6.81 0.45 -3.01
N VAL A 28 5.88 1.39 -2.87
CA VAL A 28 6.09 2.82 -3.16
C VAL A 28 5.67 3.62 -1.93
N THR A 29 6.53 4.54 -1.53
CA THR A 29 6.35 5.47 -0.42
C THR A 29 6.37 6.89 -0.97
N VAL A 30 5.42 7.72 -0.58
CA VAL A 30 5.39 9.15 -0.92
C VAL A 30 5.71 9.96 0.30
N THR A 31 6.76 10.76 0.23
CA THR A 31 7.08 11.78 1.24
C THR A 31 6.96 13.18 0.64
N GLY A 32 6.65 14.15 1.49
CA GLY A 32 6.61 15.57 1.13
C GLY A 32 7.14 16.42 2.28
N LEU A 33 7.56 17.65 1.97
CA LEU A 33 8.02 18.61 2.97
C LEU A 33 6.86 19.50 3.41
N LEU A 34 6.33 19.27 4.61
CA LEU A 34 5.31 20.12 5.23
C LEU A 34 5.96 20.96 6.32
N GLU A 35 5.90 22.29 6.18
CA GLU A 35 6.47 23.23 7.18
C GLU A 35 7.97 22.97 7.50
N GLY A 36 8.72 22.46 6.50
CA GLY A 36 10.15 22.15 6.65
C GLY A 36 10.44 20.77 7.26
N HIS A 37 9.42 19.96 7.54
CA HIS A 37 9.56 18.59 8.03
C HIS A 37 9.14 17.58 6.98
N GLU A 38 9.94 16.52 6.81
CA GLU A 38 9.56 15.40 5.97
C GLU A 38 8.38 14.66 6.60
N GLN A 39 7.31 14.52 5.82
CA GLN A 39 6.07 13.88 6.21
C GLN A 39 5.80 12.74 5.25
N LEU A 40 5.54 11.56 5.81
CA LEU A 40 4.99 10.44 5.06
C LEU A 40 3.53 10.76 4.69
N LEU A 41 3.22 10.76 3.40
CA LEU A 41 1.91 11.13 2.87
C LEU A 41 1.10 9.91 2.45
N ALA A 42 1.74 8.91 1.83
CA ALA A 42 1.07 7.67 1.46
C ALA A 42 2.08 6.53 1.24
N THR A 43 1.59 5.30 1.36
CA THR A 43 2.31 4.11 0.92
C THR A 43 1.38 3.16 0.17
N CYS A 44 1.95 2.37 -0.72
CA CYS A 44 1.33 1.14 -1.19
C CYS A 44 2.39 0.05 -1.27
N SER A 45 2.04 -1.17 -0.93
CA SER A 45 2.94 -2.29 -1.10
C SER A 45 2.20 -3.59 -1.34
N ALA A 46 2.85 -4.54 -1.99
CA ALA A 46 2.31 -5.87 -2.20
C ALA A 46 3.41 -6.92 -2.23
N LEU A 47 3.08 -8.13 -1.80
CA LEU A 47 3.88 -9.28 -2.16
C LEU A 47 3.81 -9.49 -3.67
N ALA A 48 4.93 -9.87 -4.26
CA ALA A 48 5.05 -10.06 -5.69
C ALA A 48 5.94 -11.27 -5.99
N THR A 49 5.50 -12.10 -6.94
CA THR A 49 6.29 -13.15 -7.59
C THR A 49 6.88 -12.67 -8.92
N GLY A 50 6.50 -11.47 -9.37
CA GLY A 50 6.93 -10.90 -10.64
C GLY A 50 6.75 -9.39 -10.72
N SER A 51 7.16 -8.81 -11.85
CA SER A 51 6.99 -7.39 -12.19
C SER A 51 6.79 -7.27 -13.71
N PRO A 52 6.24 -6.16 -14.24
CA PRO A 52 5.82 -4.94 -13.55
C PRO A 52 4.55 -5.13 -12.71
N LEU A 53 4.45 -4.40 -11.59
CA LEU A 53 3.26 -4.36 -10.74
C LEU A 53 2.63 -2.94 -10.76
N PRO A 54 1.31 -2.80 -10.98
CA PRO A 54 0.67 -1.49 -10.90
C PRO A 54 0.64 -0.96 -9.47
N PHE A 55 0.67 0.37 -9.34
CA PHE A 55 0.46 1.05 -8.08
C PHE A 55 -0.52 2.22 -8.22
N ARG A 56 -1.20 2.54 -7.12
CA ARG A 56 -2.08 3.70 -6.99
C ARG A 56 -1.96 4.23 -5.56
N LEU A 57 -1.48 5.46 -5.46
CA LEU A 57 -1.33 6.20 -4.22
C LEU A 57 -2.38 7.30 -4.19
N HIS A 58 -2.99 7.49 -3.03
CA HIS A 58 -3.96 8.55 -2.79
C HIS A 58 -3.30 9.53 -1.82
N LEU A 59 -3.35 10.83 -2.13
CA LEU A 59 -2.90 11.90 -1.24
C LEU A 59 -4.09 12.78 -0.87
N ASP A 60 -4.21 13.12 0.42
CA ASP A 60 -5.23 14.06 0.87
C ASP A 60 -4.80 15.48 0.49
N ARG A 61 -5.55 16.14 -0.40
CA ARG A 61 -5.22 17.49 -0.87
C ARG A 61 -5.17 18.52 0.25
N LEU A 62 -5.89 18.29 1.36
CA LEU A 62 -5.84 19.18 2.52
C LEU A 62 -4.49 19.13 3.24
N ASN A 63 -3.74 18.04 3.06
CA ASN A 63 -2.43 17.82 3.67
C ASN A 63 -1.27 18.21 2.74
N LEU A 64 -1.54 18.46 1.45
CA LEU A 64 -0.51 18.92 0.51
C LEU A 64 -0.11 20.37 0.77
N GLY A 65 -1.00 21.20 1.34
CA GLY A 65 -0.69 22.61 1.62
C GLY A 65 -0.15 23.34 0.39
N ASP A 66 1.02 23.94 0.52
CA ASP A 66 1.74 24.65 -0.56
C ASP A 66 2.86 23.80 -1.21
N MET A 67 2.84 22.47 -1.03
CA MET A 67 3.84 21.59 -1.65
C MET A 67 3.79 21.70 -3.18
N ALA A 68 4.94 22.01 -3.79
CA ALA A 68 5.10 22.01 -5.23
C ALA A 68 5.44 20.61 -5.78
N GLU A 69 6.07 19.78 -4.96
CA GLU A 69 6.57 18.46 -5.33
C GLU A 69 6.50 17.47 -4.16
N VAL A 70 6.51 16.19 -4.52
CA VAL A 70 6.61 15.05 -3.59
C VAL A 70 7.68 14.09 -4.09
N THR A 71 8.27 13.33 -3.17
CA THR A 71 9.28 12.33 -3.48
C THR A 71 8.65 10.95 -3.38
N LEU A 72 8.79 10.16 -4.44
CA LEU A 72 8.44 8.74 -4.47
C LEU A 72 9.72 7.94 -4.25
N GLU A 73 9.74 7.11 -3.21
CA GLU A 73 10.74 6.08 -3.01
C GLU A 73 10.08 4.73 -3.30
N ALA A 74 10.63 3.99 -4.27
CA ALA A 74 10.11 2.69 -4.64
C ALA A 74 11.17 1.60 -4.46
N ASN A 75 10.75 0.50 -3.85
CA ASN A 75 11.64 -0.52 -3.29
C ASN A 75 11.18 -1.93 -3.66
N CYS A 76 12.15 -2.82 -3.85
CA CYS A 76 11.97 -4.27 -3.90
C CYS A 76 12.76 -4.88 -2.74
N THR A 77 12.10 -5.62 -1.86
CA THR A 77 12.72 -6.25 -0.69
C THR A 77 12.41 -7.74 -0.61
N ALA A 78 13.35 -8.53 -0.09
CA ALA A 78 13.11 -9.92 0.30
C ALA A 78 13.66 -10.15 1.71
N GLY A 79 12.78 -10.12 2.70
CA GLY A 79 13.12 -10.26 4.11
C GLY A 79 12.89 -9.00 4.91
N ILE A 80 13.58 -8.88 6.05
CA ILE A 80 13.43 -7.78 7.00
C ILE A 80 14.79 -7.10 7.19
N GLY A 81 14.80 -5.77 7.26
CA GLY A 81 16.00 -4.97 7.52
C GLY A 81 16.62 -4.37 6.26
N ALA A 82 17.66 -3.54 6.43
CA ALA A 82 18.30 -2.82 5.33
C ALA A 82 18.98 -3.77 4.32
N ASP A 83 19.51 -4.90 4.80
CA ASP A 83 20.17 -5.91 3.96
C ASP A 83 19.18 -6.72 3.11
N ALA A 84 17.87 -6.59 3.36
CA ALA A 84 16.81 -7.20 2.57
C ALA A 84 16.48 -6.41 1.29
N MET A 85 17.08 -5.23 1.09
CA MET A 85 16.86 -4.40 -0.09
C MET A 85 17.51 -5.00 -1.32
N LEU A 86 16.70 -5.28 -2.34
CA LEU A 86 17.12 -5.91 -3.59
C LEU A 86 17.31 -4.89 -4.70
N ALA A 87 16.36 -3.97 -4.83
CA ALA A 87 16.38 -2.92 -5.83
C ALA A 87 15.62 -1.70 -5.32
N ARG A 88 15.96 -0.51 -5.81
CA ARG A 88 15.29 0.74 -5.43
C ARG A 88 15.35 1.78 -6.54
N THR A 89 14.46 2.76 -6.47
CA THR A 89 14.52 3.99 -7.24
C THR A 89 13.90 5.13 -6.44
N THR A 90 14.28 6.36 -6.76
CA THR A 90 13.70 7.56 -6.15
C THR A 90 13.39 8.56 -7.26
N GLN A 91 12.16 9.07 -7.27
CA GLN A 91 11.71 10.04 -8.25
C GLN A 91 10.95 11.18 -7.58
N THR A 92 11.30 12.41 -7.91
CA THR A 92 10.52 13.59 -7.52
C THR A 92 9.45 13.88 -8.57
N VAL A 93 8.23 14.14 -8.13
CA VAL A 93 7.06 14.41 -8.99
C VAL A 93 6.44 15.73 -8.56
N SER A 94 6.18 16.60 -9.52
CA SER A 94 5.46 17.84 -9.24
C SER A 94 3.98 17.56 -8.97
N ILE A 95 3.38 18.30 -8.04
CA ILE A 95 1.94 18.21 -7.78
C ILE A 95 1.14 18.59 -9.04
N ALA A 96 1.65 19.48 -9.87
CA ALA A 96 1.02 19.86 -11.14
C ALA A 96 0.94 18.71 -12.14
N ASP A 97 1.98 17.88 -12.24
CA ASP A 97 2.00 16.70 -13.11
C ASP A 97 1.09 15.58 -12.56
N ALA A 98 1.11 15.38 -11.24
CA ALA A 98 0.21 14.44 -10.58
C ALA A 98 -1.27 14.82 -10.81
N VAL A 99 -1.61 16.11 -10.79
CA VAL A 99 -2.98 16.60 -11.08
C VAL A 99 -3.41 16.31 -12.52
N GLN A 100 -2.47 16.27 -13.47
CA GLN A 100 -2.75 15.89 -14.86
C GLN A 100 -3.01 14.39 -15.03
N GLY A 101 -2.78 13.58 -13.99
CA GLY A 101 -3.04 12.14 -14.02
C GLY A 101 -2.05 11.37 -14.90
N ILE A 102 -0.82 11.87 -15.04
CA ILE A 102 0.23 11.20 -15.80
C ILE A 102 0.63 9.93 -15.04
N SER A 103 0.49 8.77 -15.70
CA SER A 103 0.95 7.49 -15.17
C SER A 103 2.48 7.45 -15.17
N LEU A 104 3.07 7.04 -14.06
CA LEU A 104 4.51 6.94 -13.89
C LEU A 104 5.03 5.53 -14.22
N GLU A 105 6.23 5.46 -14.78
CA GLU A 105 6.97 4.21 -14.95
C GLU A 105 8.17 4.25 -14.00
N LEU A 106 8.14 3.42 -12.96
CA LEU A 106 9.19 3.34 -11.94
C LEU A 106 10.03 2.08 -12.18
N ASP A 107 11.16 2.24 -12.87
CA ASP A 107 12.14 1.18 -13.05
C ASP A 107 13.12 1.18 -11.87
N LEU A 108 13.20 0.06 -11.15
CA LEU A 108 14.12 -0.06 -10.02
C LEU A 108 15.52 -0.45 -10.50
N GLU A 109 16.53 0.07 -9.82
CA GLU A 109 17.92 -0.32 -10.01
C GLU A 109 18.33 -1.31 -8.92
N ALA A 110 19.01 -2.39 -9.31
CA ALA A 110 19.53 -3.38 -8.37
C ALA A 110 20.54 -2.73 -7.40
N VAL A 111 20.47 -3.07 -6.13
CA VAL A 111 21.50 -2.67 -5.16
C VAL A 111 22.70 -3.61 -5.29
N ASP A 112 23.93 -3.09 -5.18
CA ASP A 112 25.19 -3.80 -5.46
C ASP A 112 25.29 -5.20 -4.79
N SER A 113 24.71 -5.36 -3.58
CA SER A 113 24.66 -6.61 -2.83
C SER A 113 23.79 -7.71 -3.45
N ALA A 114 22.86 -7.37 -4.34
CA ALA A 114 21.93 -8.32 -4.96
C ALA A 114 22.43 -8.94 -6.27
N SER A 115 23.59 -8.48 -6.77
CA SER A 115 24.23 -8.90 -8.03
C SER A 115 24.63 -10.39 -8.10
N GLN A 116 24.43 -11.16 -7.02
CA GLN A 116 24.78 -12.59 -6.95
C GLN A 116 23.56 -13.53 -7.01
N VAL A 117 22.33 -13.01 -7.04
CA VAL A 117 21.14 -13.86 -7.17
C VAL A 117 20.93 -14.18 -8.65
N PRO A 118 20.90 -15.46 -9.08
CA PRO A 118 20.61 -15.81 -10.46
C PRO A 118 19.22 -15.29 -10.84
N GLY A 119 19.19 -14.18 -11.59
CA GLY A 119 17.96 -13.49 -11.96
C GLY A 119 17.16 -14.29 -12.98
N LYS A 120 15.88 -14.55 -12.69
CA LYS A 120 14.88 -14.69 -13.74
C LYS A 120 14.46 -13.28 -14.18
N HIS A 121 14.26 -13.10 -15.48
CA HIS A 121 13.63 -11.90 -16.00
C HIS A 121 12.27 -11.68 -15.34
N PRO A 122 11.86 -10.42 -15.12
CA PRO A 122 10.58 -10.11 -14.51
C PRO A 122 9.44 -10.77 -15.30
N MET A 123 8.68 -11.64 -14.62
CA MET A 123 7.47 -12.25 -15.17
C MET A 123 6.29 -11.34 -14.84
N GLN A 124 5.43 -11.08 -15.82
CA GLN A 124 4.23 -10.29 -15.58
C GLN A 124 3.30 -11.05 -14.61
N PRO A 125 2.96 -10.48 -13.43
CA PRO A 125 2.07 -11.12 -12.49
C PRO A 125 0.61 -11.05 -12.96
N ASN A 126 -0.21 -11.98 -12.46
CA ASN A 126 -1.66 -11.88 -12.60
C ASN A 126 -2.21 -11.02 -11.44
N VAL A 127 -2.66 -9.81 -11.74
CA VAL A 127 -2.99 -8.80 -10.72
C VAL A 127 -4.50 -8.74 -10.48
N ILE A 128 -4.88 -8.82 -9.21
CA ILE A 128 -6.23 -8.54 -8.72
C ILE A 128 -6.22 -7.15 -8.07
N GLU A 129 -7.15 -6.29 -8.46
CA GLU A 129 -7.37 -4.99 -7.81
C GLU A 129 -8.52 -5.08 -6.80
N LEU A 130 -8.26 -4.64 -5.57
CA LEU A 130 -9.30 -4.31 -4.60
C LEU A 130 -9.27 -2.80 -4.34
N SER A 131 -10.31 -2.10 -4.75
CA SER A 131 -10.46 -0.67 -4.51
C SER A 131 -11.81 -0.33 -3.90
N GLY A 132 -11.84 0.73 -3.12
CA GLY A 132 -13.03 1.12 -2.38
C GLY A 132 -12.88 2.48 -1.71
N ARG A 133 -13.86 2.84 -0.88
CA ARG A 133 -13.86 4.10 -0.14
C ARG A 133 -14.14 3.88 1.32
N VAL A 134 -13.34 4.50 2.17
CA VAL A 134 -13.55 4.55 3.61
C VAL A 134 -14.30 5.83 3.98
N SER A 135 -15.25 5.72 4.90
CA SER A 135 -15.89 6.85 5.57
C SER A 135 -15.65 6.77 7.08
N VAL A 136 -15.21 7.88 7.66
CA VAL A 136 -14.97 8.06 9.09
C VAL A 136 -16.13 8.86 9.68
N PRO A 137 -16.86 8.33 10.68
CA PRO A 137 -17.87 9.10 11.38
C PRO A 137 -17.31 10.40 11.99
N PRO A 138 -18.05 11.53 11.97
CA PRO A 138 -17.55 12.83 12.44
C PRO A 138 -16.96 12.81 13.85
N GLU A 139 -17.53 12.02 14.76
CA GLU A 139 -17.09 11.86 16.15
C GLU A 139 -15.79 11.06 16.31
N LEU A 140 -15.31 10.41 15.24
CA LEU A 140 -14.06 9.65 15.18
C LEU A 140 -13.00 10.32 14.31
N CYS A 141 -13.36 11.37 13.56
CA CYS A 141 -12.43 12.14 12.73
C CYS A 141 -11.27 12.70 13.56
N GLN A 142 -10.06 12.60 13.01
CA GLN A 142 -8.85 13.14 13.60
C GLN A 142 -8.29 14.27 12.74
N GLN A 143 -7.54 15.17 13.37
CA GLN A 143 -6.83 16.24 12.67
C GLN A 143 -5.59 15.74 11.93
N ALA A 144 -4.98 14.67 12.42
CA ALA A 144 -3.84 14.00 11.82
C ALA A 144 -3.89 12.51 12.18
N ALA A 145 -3.96 11.65 11.17
CA ALA A 145 -4.02 10.20 11.35
C ALA A 145 -3.53 9.50 10.08
N TYR A 146 -3.15 8.23 10.21
CA TYR A 146 -2.98 7.35 9.06
C TYR A 146 -4.23 6.50 8.88
N LEU A 147 -4.78 6.50 7.66
CA LEU A 147 -5.76 5.52 7.23
C LEU A 147 -5.02 4.37 6.56
N ASP A 148 -5.05 3.20 7.17
CA ASP A 148 -4.40 1.99 6.67
C ASP A 148 -5.46 1.00 6.18
N ALA A 149 -5.21 0.41 5.01
CA ALA A 149 -5.92 -0.70 4.43
C ALA A 149 -4.93 -1.84 4.19
N THR A 150 -5.10 -2.95 4.91
CA THR A 150 -4.16 -4.07 4.88
C THR A 150 -4.92 -5.37 4.59
N LEU A 151 -4.52 -6.07 3.54
CA LEU A 151 -5.03 -7.39 3.21
C LEU A 151 -4.14 -8.48 3.82
N LEU A 152 -4.71 -9.25 4.75
CA LEU A 152 -4.03 -10.30 5.51
C LEU A 152 -4.54 -11.68 5.13
N VAL A 153 -3.66 -12.68 5.14
CA VAL A 153 -4.01 -14.11 5.19
C VAL A 153 -4.06 -14.54 6.64
N VAL A 154 -5.12 -15.26 7.06
CA VAL A 154 -5.27 -15.73 8.45
C VAL A 154 -5.11 -17.24 8.60
N GLN A 155 -4.52 -17.64 9.74
CA GLN A 155 -4.41 -19.05 10.14
C GLN A 155 -5.73 -19.53 10.73
N GLU A 156 -6.37 -20.46 10.01
CA GLU A 156 -7.56 -21.21 10.43
C GLU A 156 -8.82 -20.37 10.73
N ASP A 157 -9.98 -20.97 10.50
CA ASP A 157 -11.36 -20.53 10.79
C ASP A 157 -11.87 -19.16 10.31
N GLY A 158 -11.04 -18.28 9.76
CA GLY A 158 -11.48 -16.94 9.33
C GLY A 158 -11.87 -16.01 10.49
N HIS A 159 -11.69 -16.42 11.74
CA HIS A 159 -12.03 -15.65 12.95
C HIS A 159 -10.81 -15.29 13.80
N SER A 160 -9.73 -16.08 13.71
CA SER A 160 -8.43 -15.82 14.37
C SER A 160 -7.83 -14.44 14.05
N ASN A 161 -7.17 -13.82 15.05
CA ASN A 161 -6.37 -12.59 14.88
C ASN A 161 -4.92 -12.89 14.47
N ARG A 162 -4.52 -14.17 14.39
CA ARG A 162 -3.19 -14.57 13.92
C ARG A 162 -3.20 -14.58 12.39
N TYR A 163 -2.38 -13.73 11.79
CA TYR A 163 -2.16 -13.70 10.36
C TYR A 163 -0.85 -14.41 10.00
N THR A 164 -0.86 -15.15 8.91
CA THR A 164 0.33 -15.82 8.34
C THR A 164 1.12 -14.90 7.44
N SER A 165 0.42 -14.04 6.71
CA SER A 165 1.03 -13.20 5.70
C SER A 165 0.21 -11.93 5.51
N ASN A 166 0.90 -10.89 5.07
CA ASN A 166 0.35 -9.62 4.66
C ASN A 166 0.53 -9.53 3.14
N LEU A 167 -0.56 -9.57 2.39
CA LEU A 167 -0.49 -9.64 0.92
C LEU A 167 -0.29 -8.26 0.32
N ALA A 168 -1.02 -7.26 0.79
CA ALA A 168 -0.99 -5.91 0.24
C ALA A 168 -1.40 -4.88 1.28
N GLU A 169 -0.82 -3.69 1.18
CA GLU A 169 -1.08 -2.55 2.05
C GLU A 169 -1.24 -1.27 1.26
N HIS A 170 -2.07 -0.41 1.80
CA HIS A 170 -2.22 0.97 1.40
C HIS A 170 -2.31 1.82 2.66
N SER A 171 -1.56 2.91 2.72
CA SER A 171 -1.62 3.89 3.80
C SER A 171 -1.75 5.29 3.21
N LEU A 172 -2.48 6.14 3.91
CA LEU A 172 -2.68 7.55 3.56
C LEU A 172 -2.64 8.39 4.84
N TYR A 173 -1.90 9.49 4.81
CA TYR A 173 -2.00 10.56 5.80
C TYR A 173 -3.29 11.35 5.57
N LEU A 174 -4.26 11.19 6.47
CA LEU A 174 -5.63 11.65 6.33
C LEU A 174 -5.98 12.75 7.33
N LYS A 175 -6.58 13.83 6.83
CA LYS A 175 -7.24 14.87 7.64
C LYS A 175 -8.74 14.89 7.38
N GLY A 176 -9.45 13.96 8.03
CA GLY A 176 -10.89 14.06 8.33
C GLY A 176 -11.74 12.83 7.99
N ASP A 177 -12.79 12.98 7.18
CA ASP A 177 -13.98 12.10 7.13
C ASP A 177 -13.90 10.87 6.21
N GLY A 178 -12.74 10.60 5.60
CA GLY A 178 -12.50 9.39 4.81
C GLY A 178 -11.78 9.64 3.49
N ALA A 179 -11.42 8.54 2.81
CA ALA A 179 -10.65 8.56 1.56
C ALA A 179 -10.82 7.25 0.78
N PRO A 180 -10.53 7.24 -0.53
CA PRO A 180 -10.35 6.01 -1.28
C PRO A 180 -9.14 5.20 -0.80
N PHE A 181 -9.13 3.91 -1.12
CA PHE A 181 -7.96 3.04 -1.01
C PHE A 181 -7.88 2.13 -2.25
N SER A 182 -6.70 1.61 -2.54
CA SER A 182 -6.49 0.63 -3.61
C SER A 182 -5.37 -0.33 -3.25
N LEU A 183 -5.62 -1.62 -3.41
CA LEU A 183 -4.69 -2.71 -3.18
C LEU A 183 -4.54 -3.51 -4.47
N PHE A 184 -3.30 -3.71 -4.90
CA PHE A 184 -2.97 -4.59 -6.01
C PHE A 184 -2.35 -5.85 -5.45
N ILE A 185 -2.89 -7.00 -5.84
CA ILE A 185 -2.49 -8.30 -5.30
C ILE A 185 -2.00 -9.15 -6.46
N ASP A 186 -0.78 -9.65 -6.36
CA ASP A 186 -0.34 -10.74 -7.23
C ASP A 186 -1.04 -12.04 -6.80
N ALA A 187 -1.91 -12.56 -7.67
CA ALA A 187 -2.72 -13.75 -7.40
C ALA A 187 -1.87 -14.98 -7.02
N ALA A 188 -0.64 -15.08 -7.53
CA ALA A 188 0.26 -16.18 -7.19
C ALA A 188 0.74 -16.16 -5.73
N THR A 189 0.61 -15.02 -5.04
CA THR A 189 0.97 -14.87 -3.62
C THR A 189 -0.15 -15.27 -2.66
N VAL A 190 -1.36 -15.52 -3.18
CA VAL A 190 -2.53 -15.90 -2.39
C VAL A 190 -2.47 -17.40 -2.11
N PRO A 191 -2.31 -17.85 -0.85
CA PRO A 191 -2.24 -19.29 -0.56
C PRO A 191 -3.59 -19.96 -0.78
N GLU A 192 -3.59 -21.13 -1.43
CA GLU A 192 -4.80 -21.92 -1.65
C GLU A 192 -5.45 -22.35 -0.33
N GLY A 193 -6.79 -22.28 -0.27
CA GLY A 193 -7.57 -22.75 0.87
C GLY A 193 -7.49 -21.89 2.13
N LEU A 194 -6.69 -20.81 2.13
CA LEU A 194 -6.62 -19.88 3.26
C LEU A 194 -7.57 -18.69 3.10
N HIS A 195 -8.08 -18.22 4.24
CA HIS A 195 -8.99 -17.07 4.26
C HIS A 195 -8.21 -15.76 4.29
N THR A 196 -8.74 -14.76 3.60
CA THR A 196 -8.21 -13.40 3.62
C THR A 196 -9.13 -12.46 4.40
N LYS A 197 -8.54 -11.40 4.97
CA LYS A 197 -9.25 -10.32 5.66
C LYS A 197 -8.70 -8.98 5.24
N LEU A 198 -9.58 -8.02 4.97
CA LEU A 198 -9.20 -6.62 4.82
C LEU A 198 -9.38 -5.92 6.16
N HIS A 199 -8.26 -5.49 6.73
CA HIS A 199 -8.22 -4.64 7.90
C HIS A 199 -8.17 -3.18 7.48
N LEU A 200 -9.12 -2.38 7.94
CA LEU A 200 -9.16 -0.93 7.76
C LEU A 200 -9.03 -0.27 9.12
N GLY A 201 -8.09 0.64 9.29
CA GLY A 201 -7.87 1.31 10.55
C GLY A 201 -7.45 2.77 10.38
N LEU A 202 -7.99 3.62 11.25
CA LEU A 202 -7.53 4.98 11.43
C LEU A 202 -6.65 5.01 12.67
N TYR A 203 -5.37 5.32 12.49
CA TYR A 203 -4.34 5.25 13.51
C TYR A 203 -3.74 6.62 13.81
N ASP A 204 -3.13 6.76 14.98
CA ASP A 204 -2.21 7.85 15.26
C ASP A 204 -0.96 7.78 14.37
N LEU A 205 -0.15 8.84 14.40
CA LEU A 205 1.00 8.97 13.51
C LEU A 205 2.10 7.93 13.80
N GLU A 206 2.11 7.38 15.02
CA GLU A 206 3.03 6.31 15.41
C GLU A 206 2.47 4.90 15.15
N ARG A 207 1.22 4.78 14.66
CA ARG A 207 0.49 3.51 14.46
C ARG A 207 0.39 2.65 15.73
N LYS A 208 0.35 3.29 16.90
CA LYS A 208 0.23 2.62 18.21
C LYS A 208 -1.20 2.63 18.73
N VAL A 209 -2.01 3.63 18.35
CA VAL A 209 -3.38 3.80 18.82
C VAL A 209 -4.33 3.76 17.62
N ILE A 210 -5.31 2.85 17.66
CA ILE A 210 -6.39 2.81 16.69
C ILE A 210 -7.57 3.66 17.19
N PHE A 211 -7.95 4.67 16.42
CA PHE A 211 -9.09 5.56 16.70
C PHE A 211 -10.41 4.98 16.20
N ALA A 212 -10.36 4.36 15.02
CA ALA A 212 -11.50 3.75 14.36
C ALA A 212 -11.03 2.59 13.48
N GLY A 213 -11.87 1.57 13.29
CA GLY A 213 -11.52 0.46 12.41
C GLY A 213 -12.73 -0.31 11.91
N ASN A 214 -12.49 -1.12 10.88
CA ASN A 214 -13.44 -2.09 10.37
C ASN A 214 -12.66 -3.27 9.77
N VAL A 215 -13.20 -4.47 9.89
CA VAL A 215 -12.56 -5.68 9.37
C VAL A 215 -13.57 -6.42 8.51
N LEU A 216 -13.26 -6.55 7.23
CA LEU A 216 -14.00 -7.43 6.32
C LEU A 216 -13.31 -8.78 6.30
N LYS A 217 -14.08 -9.84 6.57
CA LYS A 217 -13.56 -11.21 6.69
C LYS A 217 -14.01 -12.04 5.50
N ASN A 218 -13.24 -13.07 5.18
CA ASN A 218 -13.55 -14.07 4.16
C ASN A 218 -13.79 -13.42 2.79
N LEU A 219 -12.87 -12.54 2.38
CA LEU A 219 -12.93 -11.91 1.07
C LEU A 219 -12.65 -12.96 -0.01
N ASP A 220 -13.59 -13.09 -0.94
CA ASP A 220 -13.39 -13.88 -2.14
C ASP A 220 -12.65 -13.02 -3.18
N LEU A 221 -11.39 -13.33 -3.43
CA LEU A 221 -10.57 -12.61 -4.41
C LEU A 221 -10.88 -13.02 -5.85
N SER A 222 -11.55 -14.16 -6.06
CA SER A 222 -12.02 -14.59 -7.39
C SER A 222 -13.28 -13.84 -7.83
N ASN A 223 -14.05 -13.35 -6.86
CA ASN A 223 -15.21 -12.49 -7.08
C ASN A 223 -15.23 -11.37 -6.02
N PRO A 224 -14.40 -10.32 -6.20
CA PRO A 224 -14.23 -9.25 -5.23
C PRO A 224 -15.57 -8.64 -4.78
N PRO A 225 -15.81 -8.52 -3.47
CA PRO A 225 -17.04 -7.89 -2.99
C PRO A 225 -17.07 -6.41 -3.33
N ASN A 226 -18.26 -5.82 -3.34
CA ASN A 226 -18.39 -4.38 -3.51
C ASN A 226 -17.87 -3.62 -2.28
N LEU A 227 -16.80 -2.85 -2.47
CA LEU A 227 -16.16 -2.03 -1.42
C LEU A 227 -16.45 -0.53 -1.60
N SER A 228 -17.54 -0.16 -2.28
CA SER A 228 -17.88 1.22 -2.66
C SER A 228 -17.99 2.19 -1.48
N MET A 229 -18.32 1.70 -0.28
CA MET A 229 -18.36 2.51 0.94
C MET A 229 -18.21 1.62 2.18
N ILE A 230 -17.15 1.84 2.96
CA ILE A 230 -16.89 1.13 4.22
C ILE A 230 -16.82 2.15 5.34
N VAL A 231 -17.76 2.05 6.28
CA VAL A 231 -17.81 2.97 7.43
C VAL A 231 -16.94 2.42 8.56
N LEU A 232 -15.98 3.21 9.04
CA LEU A 232 -15.19 2.86 10.23
C LEU A 232 -16.02 2.98 11.50
N ARG A 233 -15.65 2.20 12.52
CA ARG A 233 -16.36 2.16 13.80
C ARG A 233 -15.37 2.30 14.94
N ARG A 234 -15.84 2.74 16.11
CA ARG A 234 -15.02 2.74 17.32
C ARG A 234 -14.50 1.31 17.59
N PRO A 235 -13.20 1.12 17.88
CA PRO A 235 -12.66 -0.19 18.19
C PRO A 235 -13.39 -0.79 19.39
N ARG A 236 -13.69 -2.09 19.32
CA ARG A 236 -14.23 -2.83 20.47
C ARG A 236 -13.06 -3.16 21.40
N ARG A 237 -13.23 -2.89 22.70
CA ARG A 237 -12.26 -3.26 23.74
C ARG A 237 -12.18 -4.78 23.90
#